data_AF-A0A7V7UWL7-F1
#
_entry.id   AF-A0A7V7UWL7-F1
#
_cell.length_a   1.000
_cell.length_b   1.000
_cell.length_c   1.000
_cell.angle_alpha   90.00
_cell.angle_beta   90.00
_cell.angle_gamma   90.00
#
_symmetry.space_group_name_H-M   'P 1'
#
loop_
_entity.id
_entity.type
_entity.pdbx_description
1 polymer ?
#
loop_
_entity_poly.entity_id
_entity_poly.type
_entity_poly.pdbx_seq_one_letter_code
_entity_poly.pdbx_strand_id
1 'polypeptide(L)'
;MIRMKVMLHDGTSLTADDKAYNPADIEATLNNQRIQIMTIGNVLVNKNVIQSISPESRETDSNLYISYQNGLVVEAYDENFNSTDLGNKLNDQKNLFVAVGDVIINKNLLKMIAPVQSA
;
A
#
# COMPACT_ATOMS: atom_id res chain seq x y z
N MET A 1 -16.28 1.98 -10.31
CA MET A 1 -15.78 1.04 -9.28
C MET A 1 -14.29 0.95 -9.50
N ILE A 2 -13.51 1.08 -8.43
CA ILE A 2 -12.06 0.93 -8.49
C ILE A 2 -11.75 -0.49 -8.02
N ARG A 3 -11.07 -1.25 -8.88
CA ARG A 3 -10.53 -2.55 -8.50
C ARG A 3 -9.22 -2.32 -7.78
N MET A 4 -9.05 -2.97 -6.64
CA MET A 4 -7.82 -2.97 -5.88
C MET A 4 -7.21 -4.35 -5.91
N LYS A 5 -5.88 -4.40 -5.98
CA LYS A 5 -5.09 -5.57 -5.68
C LYS A 5 -4.63 -5.52 -4.23
N VAL A 6 -5.02 -6.53 -3.45
CA VAL A 6 -4.53 -6.77 -2.09
C VAL A 6 -3.45 -7.85 -2.18
N MET A 7 -2.21 -7.50 -1.81
CA MET A 7 -1.09 -8.43 -1.73
C MET A 7 -0.89 -8.87 -0.29
N LEU A 8 -0.77 -10.17 -0.07
CA LEU A 8 -0.44 -10.75 1.23
C LEU A 8 1.06 -11.05 1.31
N HIS A 9 1.59 -11.10 2.53
CA HIS A 9 3.01 -11.36 2.80
C HIS A 9 3.49 -12.75 2.35
N ASP A 10 2.58 -13.70 2.12
CA ASP A 10 2.87 -15.03 1.57
C ASP A 10 2.93 -15.06 0.03
N GLY A 11 2.74 -13.91 -0.62
CA GLY A 11 2.72 -13.76 -2.08
C GLY A 11 1.34 -13.98 -2.71
N THR A 12 0.31 -14.32 -1.93
CA THR A 12 -1.07 -14.37 -2.43
C THR A 12 -1.52 -12.98 -2.86
N SER A 13 -2.22 -12.91 -4.00
CA SER A 13 -2.88 -11.68 -4.44
C SER A 13 -4.37 -11.89 -4.65
N LEU A 14 -5.16 -10.90 -4.24
CA LEU A 14 -6.61 -10.89 -4.32
C LEU A 14 -7.05 -9.60 -4.99
N THR A 15 -8.11 -9.67 -5.80
CA THR A 15 -8.78 -8.48 -6.31
C THR A 15 -9.99 -8.17 -5.44
N ALA A 16 -10.16 -6.91 -5.08
CA ALA A 16 -11.28 -6.40 -4.31
C ALA A 16 -11.92 -5.20 -5.02
N ASP A 17 -13.25 -5.15 -5.02
CA ASP A 17 -14.01 -4.06 -5.65
C ASP A 17 -14.47 -3.03 -4.61
N ASP A 18 -14.04 -1.77 -4.74
CA ASP A 18 -14.53 -0.66 -3.90
C ASP A 18 -15.17 0.44 -4.77
N LYS A 19 -16.19 1.09 -4.20
CA LYS A 19 -16.88 2.22 -4.83
C LYS A 19 -16.08 3.51 -4.68
N ALA A 20 -15.23 3.64 -3.66
CA ALA A 20 -14.43 4.83 -3.40
C ALA A 20 -13.10 4.47 -2.72
N TYR A 21 -12.11 4.03 -3.52
CA TYR A 21 -10.76 3.81 -3.01
C TYR A 21 -10.11 5.15 -2.63
N ASN A 22 -9.86 5.34 -1.33
CA ASN A 22 -9.04 6.41 -0.80
C ASN A 22 -7.92 5.80 0.06
N PRO A 23 -6.65 5.88 -0.38
CA PRO A 23 -5.51 5.33 0.35
C PRO A 23 -5.43 5.82 1.80
N ALA A 24 -5.72 7.10 2.06
CA ALA A 24 -5.62 7.69 3.39
C ALA A 24 -6.68 7.14 4.37
N ASP A 25 -7.91 6.93 3.90
CA ASP A 25 -9.00 6.41 4.74
C ASP A 25 -8.77 4.94 5.10
N ILE A 26 -8.27 4.16 4.14
CA ILE A 26 -7.93 2.75 4.34
C ILE A 26 -6.69 2.62 5.24
N GLU A 27 -5.67 3.47 5.06
CA GLU A 27 -4.50 3.55 5.96
C GLU A 27 -4.93 3.81 7.40
N ALA A 28 -5.80 4.81 7.62
CA ALA A 28 -6.29 5.14 8.96
C ALA A 28 -7.03 3.95 9.61
N THR A 29 -7.81 3.21 8.82
CA THR A 29 -8.51 2.01 9.28
C THR A 29 -7.54 0.87 9.63
N LEU A 30 -6.53 0.64 8.79
CA LEU A 30 -5.50 -0.38 8.99
C LEU A 30 -4.69 -0.14 10.28
N ASN A 31 -4.35 1.13 10.54
CA ASN A 31 -3.60 1.53 11.73
C ASN A 31 -4.45 1.57 13.02
N ASN A 32 -5.77 1.36 12.93
CA ASN A 32 -6.60 1.22 14.13
C ASN A 32 -6.28 -0.08 14.87
N GLN A 33 -5.74 0.04 16.09
CA GLN A 33 -5.32 -1.10 16.91
C GLN A 33 -6.46 -2.03 17.33
N ARG A 34 -7.72 -1.54 17.32
CA ARG A 34 -8.90 -2.34 17.66
C ARG A 34 -9.38 -3.23 16.50
N ILE A 35 -8.89 -2.98 15.29
CA ILE A 35 -9.26 -3.72 14.09
C ILE A 35 -8.19 -4.78 13.84
N GLN A 36 -8.59 -6.05 13.75
CA GLN A 36 -7.70 -7.17 13.38
C GLN A 36 -8.10 -7.77 12.03
N ILE A 37 -9.41 -7.86 11.80
CA ILE A 37 -9.99 -8.26 10.53
C ILE A 37 -10.68 -7.04 9.93
N MET A 38 -10.49 -6.81 8.63
CA MET A 38 -11.13 -5.72 7.92
C MET A 38 -11.75 -6.19 6.62
N THR A 39 -12.74 -5.44 6.17
CA THR A 39 -13.35 -5.59 4.85
C THR A 39 -12.68 -4.62 3.90
N ILE A 40 -12.17 -5.13 2.77
CA ILE A 40 -11.67 -4.34 1.64
C ILE A 40 -12.56 -4.70 0.45
N GLY A 41 -13.45 -3.79 0.06
CA GLY A 41 -14.47 -4.09 -0.95
C GLY A 41 -15.34 -5.28 -0.56
N ASN A 42 -15.22 -6.37 -1.32
CA ASN A 42 -15.89 -7.65 -1.12
C ASN A 42 -15.04 -8.71 -0.39
N VAL A 43 -13.83 -8.38 0.05
CA VAL A 43 -12.89 -9.32 0.68
C VAL A 43 -12.79 -9.06 2.18
N LEU A 44 -12.85 -10.13 2.98
CA LEU A 44 -12.55 -10.09 4.42
C LEU A 44 -11.12 -10.60 4.65
N VAL A 45 -10.26 -9.78 5.25
CA VAL A 45 -8.84 -10.09 5.39
C VAL A 45 -8.32 -9.74 6.78
N ASN A 46 -7.41 -10.58 7.29
CA ASN A 46 -6.66 -10.25 8.51
C ASN A 46 -5.59 -9.22 8.17
N LYS A 47 -5.62 -8.06 8.83
CA LYS A 47 -4.70 -6.98 8.49
C LYS A 47 -3.23 -7.36 8.67
N ASN A 48 -2.93 -8.27 9.61
CA ASN A 48 -1.56 -8.66 9.92
C ASN A 48 -0.87 -9.43 8.79
N VAL A 49 -1.64 -9.96 7.83
CA VAL A 49 -1.10 -10.66 6.66
C VAL A 49 -1.01 -9.75 5.42
N ILE A 50 -1.53 -8.53 5.48
CA ILE A 50 -1.50 -7.60 4.36
C ILE A 50 -0.07 -7.06 4.20
N GLN A 51 0.44 -7.20 2.99
CA GLN A 51 1.69 -6.58 2.55
C GLN A 51 1.43 -5.23 1.89
N SER A 52 0.46 -5.17 0.98
CA SER A 52 0.06 -3.92 0.32
C SER A 52 -1.34 -3.94 -0.25
N ILE A 53 -1.87 -2.74 -0.48
CA ILE A 53 -3.11 -2.50 -1.21
C ILE A 53 -2.80 -1.45 -2.28
N SER A 54 -3.20 -1.71 -3.51
CA SER A 54 -2.95 -0.84 -4.67
C SER A 54 -4.13 -0.90 -5.62
N PRO A 55 -4.39 0.10 -6.47
CA PRO A 55 -5.28 -0.05 -7.61
C PRO A 55 -4.81 -1.19 -8.52
N GLU A 56 -5.74 -1.97 -9.07
CA GLU A 56 -5.44 -3.03 -10.05
C GLU A 56 -4.99 -2.43 -11.39
N SER A 57 -5.52 -1.26 -11.72
CA SER A 57 -5.17 -0.48 -12.90
C SER A 57 -5.06 0.99 -12.53
N ARG A 58 -4.18 1.70 -13.22
CA ARG A 58 -3.91 3.12 -13.00
C ARG A 58 -3.94 3.85 -14.35
N GLU A 59 -4.49 5.06 -14.37
CA GLU A 59 -4.51 5.89 -15.60
C GLU A 59 -3.18 6.62 -15.82
N THR A 60 -2.45 6.86 -14.72
CA THR A 60 -1.16 7.54 -14.74
C THR A 60 -0.01 6.54 -14.62
N ASP A 61 1.05 6.77 -15.38
CA ASP A 61 2.27 5.98 -15.29
C ASP A 61 2.90 6.08 -13.89
N SER A 62 3.41 4.95 -13.41
CA SER A 62 4.08 4.86 -12.12
C SER A 62 5.36 5.71 -12.12
N ASN A 63 5.59 6.46 -11.03
CA ASN A 63 6.83 7.21 -10.83
C ASN A 63 7.68 6.67 -9.66
N LEU A 64 7.19 5.64 -8.96
CA LEU A 64 7.88 4.99 -7.85
C LEU A 64 7.86 3.46 -7.96
N TYR A 65 8.95 2.85 -7.50
CA TYR A 65 9.04 1.43 -7.18
C TYR A 65 9.08 1.23 -5.67
N ILE A 66 8.22 0.33 -5.18
CA ILE A 66 8.20 -0.15 -3.81
C ILE A 66 8.67 -1.60 -3.82
N SER A 67 9.85 -1.85 -3.25
CA SER A 67 10.41 -3.20 -3.14
C SER A 67 10.23 -3.74 -1.73
N TYR A 68 9.89 -5.03 -1.64
CA TYR A 68 9.69 -5.75 -0.39
C TYR A 68 10.86 -6.70 -0.11
N GLN A 69 10.99 -7.13 1.14
CA GLN A 69 12.04 -8.05 1.59
C GLN A 69 11.99 -9.41 0.89
N ASN A 70 10.82 -9.85 0.44
CA ASN A 70 10.62 -11.09 -0.33
C ASN A 70 10.93 -10.95 -1.84
N GLY A 71 11.42 -9.79 -2.28
CA GLY A 71 11.77 -9.54 -3.68
C GLY A 71 10.59 -9.09 -4.56
N LEU A 72 9.36 -9.05 -4.04
CA LEU A 72 8.24 -8.48 -4.76
C LEU A 72 8.44 -6.97 -4.97
N VAL A 73 7.97 -6.48 -6.10
CA VAL A 73 7.95 -5.06 -6.45
C VAL A 73 6.54 -4.65 -6.79
N VAL A 74 6.10 -3.52 -6.23
CA VAL A 74 4.85 -2.86 -6.54
C VAL A 74 5.17 -1.47 -7.06
N GLU A 75 4.49 -1.07 -8.12
CA GLU A 75 4.63 0.27 -8.66
C GLU A 75 3.61 1.22 -8.02
N ALA A 76 4.01 2.46 -7.78
CA ALA A 76 3.15 3.50 -7.20
C ALA A 76 3.26 4.80 -7.98
N TYR A 77 2.23 5.63 -7.85
CA TYR A 77 2.23 7.00 -8.34
C TYR A 77 2.00 7.97 -7.17
N ASP A 78 2.92 8.91 -6.98
CA ASP A 78 2.78 10.03 -6.05
C ASP A 78 3.26 11.32 -6.72
N GLU A 79 2.31 12.22 -7.03
CA GLU A 79 2.60 13.52 -7.65
C GLU A 79 3.49 14.41 -6.77
N ASN A 80 3.42 14.25 -5.44
CA ASN A 80 4.11 15.08 -4.46
C ASN A 80 5.19 14.28 -3.71
N PHE A 81 5.81 13.31 -4.37
CA PHE A 81 6.82 12.46 -3.74
C PHE A 81 7.95 13.29 -3.11
N ASN A 82 8.11 13.13 -1.80
CA ASN A 82 9.21 13.68 -1.03
C ASN A 82 9.78 12.59 -0.11
N SER A 83 11.02 12.20 -0.36
CA SER A 83 11.67 11.11 0.38
C SER A 83 11.85 11.42 1.87
N THR A 84 12.05 12.69 2.24
CA THR A 84 12.21 13.11 3.63
C THR A 84 10.89 12.98 4.39
N ASP A 85 9.80 13.50 3.82
CA ASP A 85 8.48 13.43 4.44
C ASP A 85 8.00 12.00 4.55
N LEU A 86 8.20 11.20 3.51
CA LEU A 86 7.88 9.78 3.54
C LEU A 86 8.73 9.00 4.55
N GLY A 87 10.03 9.33 4.65
CA GLY A 87 10.92 8.77 5.67
C GLY A 87 10.42 9.06 7.09
N ASN A 88 9.93 10.27 7.34
CA ASN A 88 9.33 10.62 8.64
C ASN A 88 8.06 9.80 8.93
N LYS A 89 7.16 9.65 7.94
CA LYS A 89 5.95 8.83 8.06
C LYS A 89 6.29 7.36 8.36
N LEU A 90 7.26 6.78 7.65
CA LEU A 90 7.68 5.39 7.86
C LEU A 90 8.32 5.16 9.23
N ASN A 91 9.01 6.16 9.77
CA ASN A 91 9.60 6.08 11.11
C ASN A 91 8.59 6.30 12.26
N ASP A 92 7.34 6.69 11.97
CA ASP A 92 6.31 6.82 13.02
C ASP A 92 5.95 5.45 13.62
N GLN A 93 6.34 5.23 14.87
CA GLN A 93 6.11 3.97 15.58
C GLN A 93 4.64 3.62 15.80
N LYS A 94 3.71 4.58 15.68
CA LYS A 94 2.28 4.33 15.85
C LYS A 94 1.65 3.66 14.64
N ASN A 95 2.22 3.87 13.45
CA ASN A 95 1.67 3.40 12.19
C ASN A 95 2.46 2.20 11.67
N LEU A 96 1.75 1.11 11.41
CA LEU A 96 2.27 -0.07 10.71
C LEU A 96 2.11 0.07 9.19
N PHE A 97 1.01 0.69 8.78
CA PHE A 97 0.67 0.94 7.40
C PHE A 97 0.92 2.40 7.04
N VAL A 98 1.39 2.67 5.83
CA VAL A 98 1.63 4.02 5.32
C VAL A 98 1.16 4.09 3.87
N ALA A 99 0.43 5.14 3.50
CA ALA A 99 0.15 5.45 2.11
C ALA A 99 1.37 6.11 1.44
N VAL A 100 1.76 5.56 0.29
CA VAL A 100 2.79 6.03 -0.63
C VAL A 100 2.09 6.34 -1.95
N GLY A 101 1.75 7.61 -2.15
CA GLY A 101 0.84 8.00 -3.23
C GLY A 101 -0.47 7.22 -3.17
N ASP A 102 -0.71 6.43 -4.21
CA ASP A 102 -1.92 5.63 -4.35
C ASP A 102 -1.82 4.19 -3.79
N VAL A 103 -0.66 3.80 -3.23
CA VAL A 103 -0.43 2.45 -2.67
C VAL A 103 -0.31 2.50 -1.16
N ILE A 104 -0.97 1.61 -0.45
CA ILE A 104 -0.81 1.43 1.00
C ILE A 104 0.13 0.27 1.25
N ILE A 105 1.12 0.45 2.12
CA ILE A 105 2.15 -0.55 2.37
C ILE A 105 2.27 -0.89 3.85
N ASN A 106 2.64 -2.14 4.13
CA ASN A 106 3.11 -2.56 5.44
C ASN A 106 4.62 -2.26 5.56
N LYS A 107 4.99 -1.32 6.43
CA LYS A 107 6.39 -0.86 6.53
C LYS A 107 7.36 -1.91 7.07
N ASN A 108 6.88 -2.92 7.79
CA ASN A 108 7.75 -3.97 8.35
C ASN A 108 8.29 -4.90 7.27
N LEU A 109 7.61 -4.98 6.12
CA LEU A 109 7.99 -5.81 4.98
C LEU A 109 8.75 -5.02 3.91
N LEU A 110 8.85 -3.70 4.09
CA LEU A 110 9.49 -2.80 3.16
C LEU A 110 11.00 -3.06 3.10
N LYS A 111 11.56 -3.02 1.89
CA LYS A 111 13.00 -2.99 1.63
C LYS A 111 13.44 -1.60 1.18
N MET A 112 12.76 -1.03 0.19
CA MET A 112 13.14 0.26 -0.41
C MET A 112 11.98 0.88 -1.18
N ILE A 113 11.93 2.22 -1.22
CA ILE A 113 11.11 3.01 -2.13
C ILE A 113 12.05 3.88 -2.96
N ALA A 114 11.92 3.84 -4.27
CA ALA A 114 12.80 4.59 -5.18
C ALA A 114 12.02 5.15 -6.37
N PRO A 115 12.42 6.30 -6.94
CA PRO A 115 11.89 6.76 -8.22
C PRO A 115 12.13 5.74 -9.34
N VAL A 116 11.18 5.66 -10.27
CA VAL A 116 11.40 4.99 -11.55
C VAL A 116 12.46 5.81 -12.29
N GLN A 117 13.65 5.24 -12.53
CA GLN A 117 14.62 5.89 -13.41
C GLN A 117 14.10 5.81 -14.84
N SER A 118 13.77 6.95 -15.43
CA SER A 118 13.61 7.06 -16.88
C SER A 118 14.96 6.72 -17.52
N ALA A 119 14.98 5.67 -18.34
CA ALA A 119 16.13 5.36 -19.19
C ALA A 119 16.34 6.45 -20.26
#